data_AF-X0Z6Z0-F1
#
_entry.id   AF-X0Z6Z0-F1
#
_cell.length_a   1.000
_cell.length_b   1.000
_cell.length_c   1.000
_cell.angle_alpha   90.00
_cell.angle_beta   90.00
_cell.angle_gamma   90.00
#
_symmetry.space_group_name_H-M   'P 1'
#
loop_
_entity.id
_entity.type
_entity.pdbx_description
1 polymer ?
#
loop_
_entity_poly.entity_id
_entity_poly.type
_entity_poly.pdbx_seq_one_letter_code
_entity_poly.pdbx_strand_id
1 'polypeptide(L)'
;QLTCPLEERVKRMTARDQTSYEEKLKETTIREKSELERFKKLYNIDLSDKNSTTEFFDLIIDTESLSVEEVMQIILKELKRIKPNDF
;
A
#
# COMPACT_ATOMS: atom_id res chain seq x y z
N GLN A 1 5.59 1.59 -2.83
CA GLN A 1 4.20 1.27 -2.43
C GLN A 1 4.07 -0.19 -2.04
N LEU A 2 3.29 -0.49 -1.00
CA LEU A 2 2.84 -1.86 -0.70
C LEU A 2 1.39 -2.02 -1.15
N THR A 3 1.08 -3.11 -1.84
CA THR A 3 -0.27 -3.44 -2.31
C THR A 3 -0.72 -4.78 -1.75
N CYS A 4 -2.03 -4.95 -1.64
CA CYS A 4 -2.70 -6.19 -1.27
C CYS A 4 -4.22 -5.97 -1.49
N PRO A 5 -4.98 -6.98 -1.95
CA PRO A 5 -6.43 -6.87 -2.07
C PRO A 5 -7.09 -6.35 -0.78
N LEU A 6 -8.10 -5.48 -0.92
CA LEU A 6 -8.79 -4.85 0.21
C LEU A 6 -9.32 -5.89 1.21
N GLU A 7 -9.93 -6.96 0.71
CA GLU A 7 -10.53 -8.02 1.54
C GLU A 7 -9.47 -8.72 2.41
N GLU A 8 -8.30 -9.05 1.84
CA GLU A 8 -7.20 -9.66 2.58
C GLU A 8 -6.63 -8.73 3.65
N ARG A 9 -6.49 -7.44 3.34
CA ARG A 9 -6.08 -6.43 4.33
C ARG A 9 -7.09 -6.33 5.47
N VAL A 10 -8.38 -6.29 5.17
CA VAL A 10 -9.45 -6.22 6.18
C VAL A 10 -9.45 -7.48 7.04
N LYS A 11 -9.31 -8.69 6.46
CA LYS A 11 -9.18 -9.95 7.21
C LYS A 11 -8.01 -9.90 8.20
N ARG A 12 -6.83 -9.42 7.77
CA ARG A 12 -5.66 -9.27 8.64
C ARG A 12 -5.90 -8.26 9.76
N MET A 13 -6.53 -7.12 9.45
CA MET A 13 -6.84 -6.07 10.42
C MET A 13 -7.83 -6.57 11.48
N THR A 14 -8.91 -7.26 11.07
CA THR A 14 -9.93 -7.74 12.00
C THR A 14 -9.40 -8.85 12.90
N ALA A 15 -8.56 -9.74 12.36
CA ALA A 15 -7.88 -10.77 13.15
C ALA A 15 -6.93 -10.18 14.20
N ARG A 16 -6.22 -9.08 13.86
CA ARG A 16 -5.30 -8.39 14.77
C ARG A 16 -6.03 -7.57 15.82
N ASP A 17 -7.03 -6.79 15.40
CA ASP A 17 -7.67 -5.75 16.22
C ASP A 17 -8.95 -6.25 16.91
N GLN A 18 -9.37 -7.49 16.66
CA GLN A 18 -10.60 -8.11 17.18
C GLN A 18 -11.87 -7.28 16.88
N THR A 19 -11.96 -6.69 15.69
CA THR A 19 -13.09 -5.86 15.23
C THR A 19 -13.99 -6.58 14.24
N SER A 20 -15.20 -6.06 14.01
CA SER A 20 -16.12 -6.56 12.96
C SER A 20 -15.55 -6.36 11.55
N TYR A 21 -15.69 -7.38 10.70
CA TYR A 21 -15.27 -7.33 9.30
C TYR A 21 -16.02 -6.25 8.50
N GLU A 22 -17.33 -6.18 8.65
CA GLU A 22 -18.17 -5.24 7.91
C GLU A 22 -17.84 -3.79 8.28
N GLU A 23 -17.69 -3.51 9.59
CA GLU A 23 -17.32 -2.19 10.07
C GLU A 23 -15.93 -1.79 9.57
N LYS A 24 -14.95 -2.70 9.67
CA LYS A 24 -13.58 -2.44 9.23
C LYS A 24 -13.49 -2.25 7.71
N LEU A 25 -14.26 -3.01 6.92
CA LEU A 25 -14.34 -2.86 5.48
C LEU A 25 -14.88 -1.47 5.10
N LYS A 26 -15.99 -1.07 5.72
CA LYS A 26 -16.62 0.24 5.49
C LYS A 26 -15.68 1.39 5.88
N GLU A 27 -15.10 1.32 7.09
CA GLU A 27 -14.13 2.29 7.59
C GLU A 27 -12.95 2.44 6.63
N THR A 28 -12.34 1.31 6.23
CA THR A 28 -11.16 1.28 5.36
C THR A 28 -11.45 1.86 3.98
N THR A 29 -12.59 1.50 3.39
CA THR A 29 -13.01 2.00 2.07
C THR A 29 -13.22 3.51 2.08
N ILE A 30 -13.87 4.04 3.12
CA ILE A 30 -14.09 5.49 3.28
C ILE A 30 -12.76 6.22 3.46
N ARG A 31 -11.87 5.67 4.29
CA ARG A 31 -10.54 6.25 4.54
C ARG A 31 -9.71 6.31 3.25
N GLU A 32 -9.66 5.23 2.48
CA GLU A 32 -8.87 5.17 1.23
C GLU A 32 -9.44 6.09 0.15
N LYS A 33 -10.77 6.18 0.03
CA LYS A 33 -11.39 7.19 -0.85
C LYS A 33 -10.99 8.60 -0.44
N SER A 34 -11.01 8.92 0.86
CA SER A 34 -10.58 10.22 1.36
C SER A 34 -9.10 10.50 1.11
N GLU A 35 -8.24 9.48 1.16
CA GLU A 35 -6.83 9.56 0.81
C GLU A 35 -6.63 9.92 -0.65
N LEU A 36 -7.29 9.23 -1.58
CA LEU A 36 -7.20 9.52 -3.01
C LEU A 36 -7.61 10.97 -3.33
N GLU A 37 -8.74 11.43 -2.78
CA GLU A 37 -9.19 12.82 -2.96
C GLU A 37 -8.19 13.84 -2.38
N ARG A 38 -7.58 13.52 -1.23
CA ARG A 38 -6.59 14.38 -0.59
C ARG A 38 -5.31 14.47 -1.43
N PHE A 39 -4.83 13.36 -2.00
CA PHE A 39 -3.65 13.35 -2.88
C PHE A 39 -3.87 14.21 -4.12
N LYS A 40 -5.03 14.06 -4.77
CA LYS A 40 -5.39 14.86 -5.94
C LYS A 40 -5.46 16.35 -5.59
N LYS A 41 -6.11 16.70 -4.48
CA LYS A 41 -6.27 18.11 -4.05
C LYS A 41 -4.95 18.77 -3.66
N LEU A 42 -4.08 18.07 -2.94
CA LEU A 42 -2.88 18.68 -2.35
C LEU A 42 -1.66 18.63 -3.29
N TYR A 43 -1.55 17.58 -4.10
CA TYR A 43 -0.34 17.33 -4.91
C TYR A 43 -0.62 17.29 -6.41
N ASN A 44 -1.88 17.42 -6.83
CA ASN A 44 -2.31 17.24 -8.23
C ASN A 44 -1.90 15.88 -8.81
N ILE A 45 -1.81 14.87 -7.93
CA ILE A 45 -1.48 13.48 -8.27
C ILE A 45 -2.76 12.65 -8.23
N ASP A 46 -3.09 12.00 -9.34
CA ASP A 46 -4.24 11.09 -9.43
C ASP A 46 -3.80 9.64 -9.26
N LEU A 47 -3.93 9.11 -8.03
CA LEU A 47 -3.58 7.71 -7.70
C LEU A 47 -4.72 6.71 -7.97
N SER A 48 -5.80 7.12 -8.66
CA SER A 48 -6.92 6.23 -8.95
C SER A 48 -6.61 5.20 -10.05
N ASP A 49 -5.62 5.46 -10.90
CA ASP A 49 -5.15 4.55 -11.96
C ASP A 49 -3.83 3.85 -11.56
N LYS A 50 -3.72 2.56 -11.90
CA LYS A 50 -2.50 1.76 -11.73
C LYS A 50 -1.32 2.34 -12.52
N ASN A 51 -1.56 2.91 -13.70
CA ASN A 51 -0.50 3.53 -14.50
C ASN A 51 0.12 4.73 -13.76
N SER A 52 -0.72 5.58 -13.15
CA SER A 52 -0.24 6.67 -12.31
C SER A 52 0.57 6.16 -11.13
N THR A 53 0.17 5.05 -10.48
CA THR A 53 0.93 4.55 -9.33
C THR A 53 2.35 4.10 -9.67
N THR A 54 2.59 3.52 -10.85
CA THR A 54 3.96 3.12 -11.25
C THR A 54 4.89 4.31 -11.54
N GLU A 55 4.33 5.50 -11.81
CA GLU A 55 5.11 6.71 -12.07
C GLU A 55 5.64 7.37 -10.79
N PHE A 56 5.01 7.14 -9.63
CA PHE A 56 5.36 7.80 -8.37
C PHE A 56 6.16 6.94 -7.39
N PHE A 57 6.38 5.66 -7.69
CA PHE A 57 7.06 4.75 -6.77
C PHE A 57 8.15 3.93 -7.49
N ASP A 58 9.37 3.96 -6.95
CA ASP A 58 10.49 3.16 -7.44
C ASP A 58 10.33 1.65 -7.19
N LEU A 59 9.51 1.30 -6.20
CA LEU A 59 9.27 -0.09 -5.79
C LEU A 59 7.81 -0.30 -5.40
N ILE A 60 7.15 -1.27 -6.04
CA ILE A 60 5.80 -1.72 -5.71
C ILE A 60 5.86 -3.20 -5.35
N ILE A 61 5.35 -3.57 -4.17
CA ILE A 61 5.38 -4.94 -3.67
C ILE A 61 3.95 -5.38 -3.34
N ASP A 62 3.51 -6.47 -3.96
CA ASP A 62 2.30 -7.18 -3.55
C ASP A 62 2.59 -8.07 -2.34
N THR A 63 1.87 -7.81 -1.26
CA THR A 63 2.05 -8.46 0.05
C THR A 63 0.97 -9.50 0.35
N GLU A 64 0.12 -9.85 -0.62
CA GLU A 64 -0.95 -10.85 -0.45
C GLU A 64 -0.41 -12.20 0.00
N SER A 65 0.66 -12.69 -0.63
CA SER A 65 1.25 -14.01 -0.36
C SER A 65 2.60 -13.96 0.34
N LEU A 66 2.98 -12.81 0.91
CA LEU A 66 4.28 -12.62 1.55
C LEU A 66 4.15 -12.46 3.06
N SER A 67 5.07 -13.10 3.78
CA SER A 67 5.37 -12.82 5.18
C SER A 67 6.05 -11.46 5.35
N VAL A 68 6.07 -10.95 6.58
CA VAL A 68 6.75 -9.69 6.91
C VAL A 68 8.25 -9.79 6.61
N GLU A 69 8.86 -10.93 6.89
CA GLU A 69 10.27 -11.22 6.67
C GLU A 69 10.61 -11.19 5.17
N GLU A 70 9.76 -11.77 4.31
CA GLU A 70 9.95 -11.75 2.85
C GLU A 70 9.84 -10.33 2.29
N VAL A 71 8.83 -9.55 2.74
CA VAL A 71 8.69 -8.15 2.35
C VAL A 71 9.95 -7.35 2.74
N MET A 72 10.45 -7.56 3.96
CA MET A 72 11.67 -6.90 4.43
C MET A 72 12.90 -7.27 3.61
N GLN A 73 13.05 -8.54 3.23
CA GLN A 73 14.15 -8.99 2.38
C GLN A 73 14.12 -8.34 1.00
N ILE A 74 12.93 -8.20 0.39
CA ILE A 74 12.76 -7.51 -0.90
C ILE A 74 13.21 -6.05 -0.76
N ILE A 75 12.72 -5.32 0.25
CA ILE A 75 13.07 -3.91 0.46
C ILE A 75 14.59 -3.75 0.67
N LEU A 76 15.21 -4.56 1.54
CA LEU A 76 16.65 -4.50 1.79
C LEU A 76 17.48 -4.83 0.56
N LYS A 77 17.02 -5.75 -0.27
CA LYS A 77 17.68 -6.10 -1.53
C LYS A 77 17.64 -4.94 -2.51
N GLU A 78 16.49 -4.28 -2.68
CA GLU A 78 16.37 -3.13 -3.58
C GLU A 78 17.19 -1.93 -3.09
N LEU A 79 17.20 -1.65 -1.79
CA LEU A 79 18.06 -0.59 -1.22
C LEU A 79 19.55 -0.80 -1.49
N LYS A 80 20.03 -2.05 -1.52
CA LYS A 80 21.44 -2.37 -1.85
C LYS A 80 21.77 -2.17 -3.34
N ARG A 81 20.76 -2.16 -4.21
CA ARG A 81 20.94 -1.96 -5.66
C ARG A 81 21.04 -0.47 -6.02
N ILE A 82 20.41 0.39 -5.23
CA ILE A 82 20.49 1.84 -5.38
C ILE A 82 21.91 2.29 -5.04
N LYS A 83 22.59 2.97 -5.96
CA LYS A 83 23.95 3.47 -5.68
C LYS A 83 23.84 4.72 -4.80
N PRO A 84 24.86 5.00 -3.95
CA PRO A 84 24.85 6.19 -3.09
C PRO A 84 24.71 7.54 -3.82
N ASN A 85 24.89 7.57 -5.14
CA ASN A 85 24.79 8.78 -5.97
C ASN A 85 23.46 8.90 -6.75
N ASP A 86 22.46 8.06 -6.48
CA ASP A 86 21.16 8.08 -7.17
C ASP A 86 20.09 8.95 -6.44
N PHE A 87 20.51 9.81 -5.50
CA PHE A 87 19.65 10.78 -4.80
C PHE A 87 20.19 12.22 -4.90
#